data_AF-X1PM65-F1
#
_entry.id   AF-X1PM65-F1
#
_cell.length_a   1.000
_cell.length_b   1.000
_cell.length_c   1.000
_cell.angle_alpha   90.00
_cell.angle_beta   90.00
_cell.angle_gamma   90.00
#
_symmetry.space_group_name_H-M   'P 1'
#
loop_
_entity.id
_entity.type
_entity.pdbx_description
1 polymer ?
#
loop_
_entity_poly.entity_id
_entity_poly.type
_entity_poly.pdbx_seq_one_letter_code
_entity_poly.pdbx_strand_id
1 'polypeptide(L)'
;TTTNTSIEINVSIEEANLDEVKFNWNGTNYTMYNDSLVLMMNFDNVSALGESYSSSDSVVVDLSSVGNNGITKNSVGGSWTTGKYGGAFDFEASSSEYIISSASNSIINEENFTMSAWFNPNTIAADDGGDRVITFYKGASAGSAIYIGVGNSNKFQFGYTNDGAVFSQVNVDIISTGNWYHGVVV
;
A
#
# COMPACT_ATOMS: atom_id res chain seq x y z
N THR A 1 3.93 5.89 -32.13
CA THR A 1 3.17 6.64 -31.12
C THR A 1 1.74 6.17 -31.18
N THR A 2 1.19 5.67 -30.08
CA THR A 2 -0.24 5.37 -29.99
C THR A 2 -0.95 6.59 -29.43
N THR A 3 -2.06 7.00 -30.06
CA THR A 3 -2.95 8.03 -29.52
C THR A 3 -3.71 7.45 -28.34
N ASN A 4 -3.70 8.16 -27.21
CA ASN A 4 -4.49 7.76 -26.06
C ASN A 4 -5.98 7.90 -26.38
N THR A 5 -6.73 6.80 -26.29
CA THR A 5 -8.19 6.76 -26.49
C THR A 5 -8.96 6.57 -25.19
N SER A 6 -8.31 6.73 -24.03
CA SER A 6 -8.97 6.66 -22.72
C SER A 6 -9.97 7.80 -22.55
N ILE A 7 -11.11 7.50 -21.94
CA ILE A 7 -12.09 8.50 -21.51
C ILE A 7 -11.99 8.62 -20.00
N GLU A 8 -11.82 9.85 -19.51
CA GLU A 8 -11.85 10.16 -18.08
C GLU A 8 -13.31 10.33 -17.63
N ILE A 9 -13.68 9.68 -16.53
CA ILE A 9 -15.01 9.78 -15.93
C ILE A 9 -14.82 10.23 -14.48
N ASN A 10 -15.25 11.46 -14.18
CA ASN A 10 -15.17 12.04 -12.83
C ASN A 10 -16.54 11.93 -12.14
N VAL A 11 -16.60 11.15 -11.06
CA VAL A 11 -17.81 10.90 -10.27
C VAL A 11 -17.51 11.17 -8.80
N SER A 12 -18.43 11.83 -8.10
CA SER A 12 -18.43 11.97 -6.64
C SER A 12 -19.76 11.42 -6.11
N ILE A 13 -19.68 10.54 -5.11
CA ILE A 13 -20.83 9.93 -4.44
C ILE A 13 -20.68 10.23 -2.95
N GLU A 14 -21.64 10.93 -2.38
CA GLU A 14 -21.73 11.21 -0.94
C GLU A 14 -23.00 10.53 -0.42
N GLU A 15 -22.84 9.36 0.18
CA GLU A 15 -23.94 8.55 0.72
C GLU A 15 -23.46 7.83 1.99
N ALA A 16 -24.26 7.88 3.06
CA ALA A 16 -23.90 7.33 4.37
C ALA A 16 -24.19 5.83 4.48
N ASN A 17 -25.17 5.31 3.73
CA ASN A 17 -25.58 3.90 3.76
C ASN A 17 -25.58 3.29 2.36
N LEU A 18 -24.47 3.47 1.65
CA LEU A 18 -24.31 3.02 0.27
C LEU A 18 -24.23 1.48 0.25
N ASP A 19 -25.25 0.84 -0.31
CA ASP A 19 -25.28 -0.63 -0.44
C ASP A 19 -24.32 -1.12 -1.53
N GLU A 20 -24.28 -0.45 -2.67
CA GLU A 20 -23.46 -0.88 -3.80
C GLU A 20 -23.13 0.25 -4.79
N VAL A 21 -21.92 0.21 -5.37
CA VAL A 21 -21.54 1.01 -6.54
C VAL A 21 -21.16 0.08 -7.69
N LYS A 22 -21.86 0.21 -8.82
CA LYS A 22 -21.60 -0.52 -10.07
C LYS A 22 -21.24 0.45 -11.19
N PHE A 23 -20.11 0.21 -11.85
CA PHE A 23 -19.81 0.81 -13.14
C PHE A 23 -20.35 -0.11 -14.24
N ASN A 24 -21.38 0.32 -14.97
CA ASN A 24 -21.86 -0.41 -16.14
C ASN A 24 -21.16 0.12 -17.40
N TRP A 25 -20.47 -0.77 -18.12
CA TRP A 25 -19.90 -0.45 -19.43
C TRP A 25 -20.42 -1.44 -20.46
N ASN A 26 -21.14 -0.92 -21.47
CA ASN A 26 -21.71 -1.71 -22.57
C ASN A 26 -22.55 -2.91 -22.10
N GLY A 27 -23.34 -2.74 -21.02
CA GLY A 27 -24.19 -3.79 -20.47
C GLY A 27 -23.49 -4.74 -19.49
N THR A 28 -22.17 -4.62 -19.30
CA THR A 28 -21.42 -5.36 -18.29
C THR A 28 -21.28 -4.54 -17.01
N ASN A 29 -21.70 -5.08 -15.88
CA ASN A 29 -21.47 -4.47 -14.56
C ASN A 29 -20.07 -4.81 -14.06
N TYR A 30 -19.36 -3.80 -13.61
CA TYR A 30 -18.09 -3.89 -12.89
C TYR A 30 -18.33 -3.37 -11.48
N THR A 31 -17.94 -4.14 -10.47
CA THR A 31 -17.89 -3.63 -9.10
C THR A 31 -16.55 -2.91 -8.88
N MET A 32 -16.57 -1.79 -8.16
CA MET A 32 -15.33 -1.05 -7.87
C MET A 32 -14.41 -1.86 -6.96
N TYR A 33 -15.00 -2.56 -5.98
CA TYR A 33 -14.34 -3.54 -5.13
C TYR A 33 -15.02 -4.90 -5.27
N ASN A 34 -14.25 -5.98 -5.14
CA ASN A 34 -14.77 -7.35 -5.12
C ASN A 34 -13.94 -8.18 -4.12
N ASP A 35 -14.25 -9.46 -4.01
CA ASP A 35 -13.61 -10.37 -3.05
C ASP A 35 -12.11 -10.63 -3.32
N SER A 36 -11.56 -10.16 -4.45
CA SER A 36 -10.10 -10.23 -4.72
C SER A 36 -9.32 -9.10 -4.06
N LEU A 37 -9.98 -8.00 -3.65
CA LEU A 37 -9.35 -6.97 -2.85
C LEU A 37 -9.38 -7.43 -1.39
N VAL A 38 -8.20 -7.70 -0.83
CA VAL A 38 -8.05 -8.24 0.53
C VAL A 38 -7.38 -7.28 1.51
N LEU A 39 -6.89 -6.15 1.00
CA LEU A 39 -6.34 -5.07 1.80
C LEU A 39 -6.38 -3.75 1.01
N MET A 40 -6.96 -2.71 1.60
CA MET A 40 -6.91 -1.34 1.09
C MET A 40 -6.85 -0.34 2.24
N MET A 41 -5.75 0.40 2.35
CA MET A 41 -5.61 1.52 3.28
C MET A 41 -5.44 2.81 2.48
N ASN A 42 -6.41 3.72 2.55
CA ASN A 42 -6.39 4.99 1.81
C ASN A 42 -5.67 6.12 2.57
N PHE A 43 -5.53 5.99 3.89
CA PHE A 43 -4.86 6.96 4.76
C PHE A 43 -5.51 8.34 4.83
N ASP A 44 -6.82 8.46 4.60
CA ASP A 44 -7.49 9.78 4.46
C ASP A 44 -7.93 10.42 5.79
N ASN A 45 -7.78 9.71 6.92
CA ASN A 45 -8.20 10.16 8.25
C ASN A 45 -9.70 10.45 8.33
N VAL A 46 -10.51 9.53 7.81
CA VAL A 46 -11.97 9.66 7.77
C VAL A 46 -12.59 9.05 9.02
N SER A 47 -13.01 9.92 9.95
CA SER A 47 -13.62 9.48 11.22
C SER A 47 -14.89 8.66 11.06
N ALA A 48 -15.67 8.90 10.00
CA ALA A 48 -16.85 8.11 9.66
C ALA A 48 -16.53 6.65 9.30
N LEU A 49 -15.29 6.36 8.86
CA LEU A 49 -14.81 5.01 8.58
C LEU A 49 -14.16 4.36 9.82
N GLY A 50 -14.05 5.09 10.94
CA GLY A 50 -13.39 4.63 12.16
C GLY A 50 -11.91 4.97 12.24
N GLU A 51 -11.39 5.79 11.32
CA GLU A 51 -10.01 6.28 11.38
C GLU A 51 -9.87 7.42 12.39
N SER A 52 -8.74 7.47 13.08
CA SER A 52 -8.43 8.57 13.99
C SER A 52 -6.94 8.63 14.25
N TYR A 53 -6.25 9.44 13.45
CA TYR A 53 -4.81 9.62 13.54
C TYR A 53 -4.50 10.76 14.50
N SER A 54 -4.22 10.43 15.76
CA SER A 54 -4.02 11.42 16.81
C SER A 54 -2.75 11.22 17.63
N SER A 55 -2.19 10.00 17.62
CA SER A 55 -0.94 9.65 18.33
C SER A 55 -0.48 8.24 17.94
N SER A 56 0.47 7.66 18.69
CA SER A 56 0.83 6.25 18.60
C SER A 56 -0.40 5.33 18.68
N ASP A 57 -0.35 4.18 18.01
CA ASP A 57 -1.41 3.17 18.05
C ASP A 57 -2.77 3.61 17.48
N SER A 58 -2.78 4.63 16.62
CA SER A 58 -3.93 5.00 15.79
C SER A 58 -4.34 3.87 14.83
N VAL A 59 -5.66 3.69 14.65
CA VAL A 59 -6.26 2.69 13.76
C VAL A 59 -6.27 3.19 12.32
N VAL A 60 -5.73 2.38 11.42
CA VAL A 60 -5.82 2.54 9.97
C VAL A 60 -6.78 1.49 9.45
N VAL A 61 -7.84 1.91 8.77
CA VAL A 61 -8.93 1.01 8.41
C VAL A 61 -8.62 0.34 7.07
N ASP A 62 -8.84 -0.97 7.02
CA ASP A 62 -8.88 -1.73 5.78
C ASP A 62 -10.28 -1.59 5.15
N LEU A 63 -10.34 -0.99 3.97
CA LEU A 63 -11.56 -0.77 3.20
C LEU A 63 -11.95 -1.97 2.33
N SER A 64 -11.19 -3.05 2.39
CA SER A 64 -11.61 -4.33 1.84
C SER A 64 -12.72 -4.99 2.67
N SER A 65 -13.33 -6.05 2.16
CA SER A 65 -14.31 -6.85 2.92
C SER A 65 -13.67 -7.73 4.00
N VAL A 66 -12.34 -7.76 4.10
CA VAL A 66 -11.60 -8.73 4.93
C VAL A 66 -11.27 -8.20 6.32
N GLY A 67 -11.10 -6.87 6.49
CA GLY A 67 -10.91 -6.24 7.79
C GLY A 67 -9.50 -6.40 8.37
N ASN A 68 -8.46 -6.42 7.52
CA ASN A 68 -7.05 -6.46 7.90
C ASN A 68 -6.53 -5.09 8.39
N ASN A 69 -7.28 -4.43 9.29
CA ASN A 69 -6.97 -3.11 9.82
C ASN A 69 -5.52 -3.02 10.35
N GLY A 70 -4.88 -1.89 10.10
CA GLY A 70 -3.55 -1.57 10.59
C GLY A 70 -3.58 -0.80 11.90
N ILE A 71 -2.51 -0.91 12.67
CA ILE A 71 -2.21 -0.09 13.84
C ILE A 71 -0.88 0.59 13.60
N THR A 72 -0.87 1.92 13.70
CA THR A 72 0.35 2.73 13.64
C THR A 72 1.26 2.42 14.84
N LYS A 73 2.57 2.34 14.63
CA LYS A 73 3.55 2.09 15.69
C LYS A 73 4.62 3.17 15.71
N ASN A 74 5.24 3.34 16.88
CA ASN A 74 6.32 4.29 17.09
C ASN A 74 5.96 5.72 16.69
N SER A 75 4.75 6.16 17.05
CA SER A 75 4.24 7.52 16.85
C SER A 75 3.88 7.94 15.42
N VAL A 76 4.00 7.06 14.41
CA VAL A 76 3.66 7.41 13.02
C VAL A 76 2.21 7.90 12.85
N GLY A 77 1.30 7.51 13.74
CA GLY A 77 -0.08 8.02 13.75
C GLY A 77 -0.19 9.53 13.99
N GLY A 78 0.83 10.16 14.57
CA GLY A 78 0.93 11.63 14.68
C GLY A 78 1.59 12.31 13.47
N SER A 79 2.16 11.52 12.55
CA SER A 79 2.88 11.99 11.35
C SER A 79 1.98 12.02 10.10
N TRP A 80 0.66 12.01 10.29
CA TRP A 80 -0.27 12.14 9.18
C TRP A 80 -0.12 13.49 8.48
N THR A 81 -0.11 13.47 7.15
CA THR A 81 0.09 14.65 6.30
C THR A 81 -0.70 14.52 4.99
N THR A 82 -0.64 15.54 4.15
CA THR A 82 -1.24 15.49 2.80
C THR A 82 -0.45 14.55 1.89
N GLY A 83 -1.14 13.56 1.34
CA GLY A 83 -0.57 12.55 0.45
C GLY A 83 -0.56 12.96 -1.02
N LYS A 84 -0.29 11.98 -1.91
CA LYS A 84 -0.50 12.15 -3.35
C LYS A 84 -1.96 12.50 -3.66
N TYR A 85 -2.86 11.80 -2.98
CA TYR A 85 -4.31 11.99 -2.97
C TYR A 85 -4.75 11.91 -1.52
N GLY A 86 -5.52 12.88 -1.04
CA GLY A 86 -5.99 12.90 0.34
C GLY A 86 -4.86 12.89 1.36
N GLY A 87 -4.72 11.80 2.12
CA GLY A 87 -3.74 11.68 3.20
C GLY A 87 -2.59 10.69 2.95
N ALA A 88 -1.55 10.79 3.78
CA ALA A 88 -0.43 9.87 3.86
C ALA A 88 0.21 9.94 5.24
N PHE A 89 1.03 8.95 5.57
CA PHE A 89 1.93 9.00 6.72
C PHE A 89 3.34 9.34 6.28
N ASP A 90 3.97 10.29 6.96
CA ASP A 90 5.40 10.53 6.85
C ASP A 90 6.14 9.58 7.80
N PHE A 91 7.00 8.72 7.24
CA PHE A 91 7.75 7.72 7.99
C PHE A 91 9.18 8.22 8.18
N GLU A 92 9.53 8.53 9.42
CA GLU A 92 10.87 8.99 9.75
C GLU A 92 11.84 7.80 9.80
N ALA A 93 12.82 7.77 8.89
CA ALA A 93 13.74 6.64 8.74
C ALA A 93 14.52 6.29 10.03
N SER A 94 14.65 7.24 10.96
CA SER A 94 15.38 7.08 12.22
C SER A 94 14.55 6.48 13.37
N SER A 95 13.22 6.47 13.28
CA SER A 95 12.31 6.14 14.40
C SER A 95 11.73 4.73 14.34
N SER A 96 12.13 3.90 13.37
CA SER A 96 11.57 2.54 13.17
C SER A 96 10.04 2.53 13.08
N GLU A 97 9.45 3.56 12.47
CA GLU A 97 8.01 3.72 12.30
C GLU A 97 7.44 2.72 11.30
N TYR A 98 6.24 2.21 11.57
CA TYR A 98 5.52 1.32 10.67
C TYR A 98 4.04 1.24 11.02
N ILE A 99 3.26 0.70 10.08
CA ILE A 99 1.87 0.26 10.31
C ILE A 99 1.88 -1.25 10.28
N ILE A 100 1.22 -1.87 11.27
CA ILE A 100 1.13 -3.33 11.36
C ILE A 100 -0.32 -3.77 11.38
N SER A 101 -0.67 -4.69 10.48
CA SER A 101 -1.91 -5.46 10.56
C SER A 101 -1.70 -6.69 11.43
N SER A 102 -2.79 -7.18 12.04
CA SER A 102 -2.75 -8.46 12.77
C SER A 102 -2.35 -9.61 11.84
N ALA A 103 -1.71 -10.64 12.41
CA ALA A 103 -1.36 -11.83 11.65
C ALA A 103 -2.59 -12.42 10.98
N SER A 104 -2.53 -12.59 9.66
CA SER A 104 -3.65 -13.04 8.85
C SER A 104 -3.15 -13.88 7.68
N ASN A 105 -3.89 -14.93 7.37
CA ASN A 105 -3.66 -15.74 6.17
C ASN A 105 -4.47 -15.24 4.98
N SER A 106 -5.21 -14.13 5.08
CA SER A 106 -6.09 -13.66 4.00
C SER A 106 -5.44 -12.70 3.01
N ILE A 107 -4.26 -12.16 3.31
CA ILE A 107 -3.63 -11.12 2.48
C ILE A 107 -2.79 -11.71 1.33
N ILE A 108 -2.05 -12.80 1.59
CA ILE A 108 -1.32 -13.54 0.57
C ILE A 108 -1.59 -15.04 0.77
N ASN A 109 -2.68 -15.51 0.16
CA ASN A 109 -3.13 -16.91 0.18
C ASN A 109 -3.16 -17.56 -1.21
N GLU A 110 -3.13 -16.78 -2.28
CA GLU A 110 -3.24 -17.26 -3.66
C GLU A 110 -1.89 -17.21 -4.40
N GLU A 111 -1.76 -18.01 -5.47
CA GLU A 111 -0.55 -18.04 -6.29
C GLU A 111 -0.35 -16.76 -7.12
N ASN A 112 -1.40 -15.96 -7.32
CA ASN A 112 -1.36 -14.68 -8.01
C ASN A 112 -1.84 -13.57 -7.07
N PHE A 113 -1.16 -12.43 -7.07
CA PHE A 113 -1.56 -11.26 -6.29
C PHE A 113 -1.15 -9.99 -7.02
N THR A 114 -1.73 -8.87 -6.63
CA THR A 114 -1.23 -7.55 -7.01
C THR A 114 -0.93 -6.78 -5.74
N MET A 115 0.23 -6.12 -5.71
CA MET A 115 0.61 -5.22 -4.63
C MET A 115 0.97 -3.87 -5.23
N SER A 116 0.33 -2.82 -4.72
CA SER A 116 0.56 -1.46 -5.20
C SER A 116 0.51 -0.44 -4.09
N ALA A 117 1.33 0.59 -4.21
CA ALA A 117 1.35 1.72 -3.28
C ALA A 117 1.74 3.02 -3.99
N TRP A 118 1.15 4.12 -3.53
CA TRP A 118 1.74 5.45 -3.72
C TRP A 118 2.79 5.69 -2.63
N PHE A 119 4.00 6.08 -3.02
CA PHE A 119 5.07 6.40 -2.08
C PHE A 119 5.91 7.58 -2.58
N ASN A 120 6.52 8.31 -1.63
CA ASN A 120 7.45 9.39 -1.88
C ASN A 120 8.66 9.24 -0.94
N PRO A 121 9.80 8.74 -1.43
CA PRO A 121 10.94 8.51 -0.57
C PRO A 121 11.62 9.83 -0.22
N ASN A 122 11.81 10.12 1.07
CA ASN A 122 12.65 11.23 1.52
C ASN A 122 14.14 10.86 1.47
N THR A 123 14.43 9.57 1.66
CA THR A 123 15.75 8.95 1.54
C THR A 123 15.63 7.64 0.78
N ILE A 124 16.73 7.18 0.18
CA ILE A 124 16.80 5.86 -0.45
C ILE A 124 18.08 5.18 0.02
N ALA A 125 17.95 4.02 0.65
CA ALA A 125 19.06 3.18 1.06
C ALA A 125 19.87 2.67 -0.14
N ALA A 126 21.19 2.59 0.02
CA ALA A 126 22.10 2.19 -1.05
C ALA A 126 22.20 0.67 -1.24
N ASP A 127 21.66 -0.13 -0.32
CA ASP A 127 21.78 -1.59 -0.28
C ASP A 127 20.67 -2.32 -1.05
N ASP A 128 20.91 -3.61 -1.28
CA ASP A 128 20.07 -4.45 -2.15
C ASP A 128 18.73 -4.86 -1.52
N GLY A 129 18.59 -4.71 -0.20
CA GLY A 129 17.40 -5.06 0.57
C GLY A 129 16.62 -3.85 1.08
N GLY A 130 16.73 -2.72 0.37
CA GLY A 130 16.50 -1.33 0.79
C GLY A 130 15.14 -0.98 1.39
N ASP A 131 14.82 0.32 1.38
CA ASP A 131 13.68 0.90 2.10
C ASP A 131 12.35 0.24 1.68
N ARG A 132 11.82 -0.61 2.55
CA ARG A 132 10.61 -1.39 2.27
C ARG A 132 9.38 -0.53 2.47
N VAL A 133 8.51 -0.53 1.47
CA VAL A 133 7.22 0.19 1.50
C VAL A 133 6.11 -0.70 2.04
N ILE A 134 6.03 -1.95 1.55
CA ILE A 134 5.08 -2.96 2.06
C ILE A 134 5.86 -4.26 2.25
N THR A 135 5.62 -4.96 3.37
CA THR A 135 6.21 -6.27 3.64
C THR A 135 5.20 -7.21 4.27
N PHE A 136 5.13 -8.44 3.77
CA PHE A 136 4.39 -9.53 4.40
C PHE A 136 5.34 -10.65 4.81
N TYR A 137 5.18 -11.15 6.03
CA TYR A 137 5.97 -12.24 6.59
C TYR A 137 5.16 -13.53 6.61
N LYS A 138 5.80 -14.68 6.31
CA LYS A 138 5.14 -16.00 6.32
C LYS A 138 4.93 -16.57 7.74
N GLY A 139 5.26 -15.82 8.79
CA GLY A 139 5.10 -16.24 10.19
C GLY A 139 5.68 -15.24 11.19
N ALA A 140 5.62 -15.59 12.48
CA ALA A 140 6.11 -14.74 13.58
C ALA A 140 7.65 -14.72 13.73
N SER A 141 8.38 -15.54 12.98
CA SER A 141 9.84 -15.64 13.02
C SER A 141 10.46 -15.13 11.72
N ALA A 142 11.62 -14.47 11.82
CA ALA A 142 12.39 -14.05 10.65
C ALA A 142 12.80 -15.28 9.82
N GLY A 143 12.62 -15.21 8.50
CA GLY A 143 13.01 -16.31 7.61
C GLY A 143 12.42 -16.17 6.21
N SER A 144 11.15 -15.80 6.09
CA SER A 144 10.55 -15.56 4.77
C SER A 144 9.64 -14.34 4.73
N ALA A 145 9.85 -13.50 3.72
CA ALA A 145 9.04 -12.32 3.47
C ALA A 145 8.91 -12.05 1.97
N ILE A 146 7.85 -11.32 1.63
CA ILE A 146 7.65 -10.73 0.31
C ILE A 146 7.45 -9.23 0.51
N TYR A 147 8.08 -8.40 -0.33
CA TYR A 147 8.04 -6.96 -0.16
C TYR A 147 8.13 -6.21 -1.49
N ILE A 148 7.62 -4.99 -1.49
CA ILE A 148 8.03 -3.95 -2.43
C ILE A 148 8.81 -2.88 -1.68
N GLY A 149 9.79 -2.30 -2.35
CA GLY A 149 10.65 -1.28 -1.76
C GLY A 149 11.41 -0.47 -2.80
N VAL A 150 12.27 0.41 -2.31
CA VAL A 150 13.19 1.20 -3.11
C VAL A 150 14.60 0.99 -2.58
N GLY A 151 15.53 0.62 -3.45
CA GLY A 151 16.90 0.31 -3.08
C GLY A 151 17.74 -0.02 -4.31
N ASN A 152 18.93 -0.59 -4.12
CA ASN A 152 19.81 -1.03 -5.22
C ASN A 152 19.99 0.02 -6.33
N SER A 153 20.78 1.06 -6.04
CA SER A 153 21.01 2.17 -6.97
C SER A 153 19.72 2.92 -7.36
N ASN A 154 18.87 3.16 -6.35
CA ASN A 154 17.64 3.96 -6.44
C ASN A 154 16.60 3.39 -7.40
N LYS A 155 16.28 2.11 -7.29
CA LYS A 155 15.31 1.45 -8.18
C LYS A 155 14.15 0.88 -7.38
N PHE A 156 12.99 0.78 -8.02
CA PHE A 156 11.87 0.02 -7.47
C PHE A 156 12.21 -1.46 -7.45
N GLN A 157 11.89 -2.13 -6.35
CA GLN A 157 12.21 -3.54 -6.15
C GLN A 157 10.97 -4.31 -5.70
N PHE A 158 10.85 -5.51 -6.25
CA PHE A 158 10.04 -6.57 -5.68
C PHE A 158 10.98 -7.65 -5.16
N GLY A 159 10.89 -7.96 -3.88
CA GLY A 159 11.77 -8.91 -3.23
C GLY A 159 11.04 -10.05 -2.54
N TYR A 160 11.68 -11.21 -2.55
CA TYR A 160 11.28 -12.40 -1.81
C TYR A 160 12.50 -12.92 -1.02
N THR A 161 12.31 -13.14 0.28
CA THR A 161 13.32 -13.76 1.13
C THR A 161 12.84 -15.13 1.59
N ASN A 162 13.76 -16.09 1.66
CA ASN A 162 13.53 -17.41 2.20
C ASN A 162 14.82 -17.99 2.81
N ASP A 163 14.84 -18.18 4.13
CA ASP A 163 15.86 -18.88 4.93
C ASP A 163 17.28 -18.82 4.34
N GLY A 164 17.80 -17.59 4.20
CA GLY A 164 19.17 -17.32 3.74
C GLY A 164 19.31 -16.96 2.26
N ALA A 165 18.24 -17.01 1.46
CA ALA A 165 18.21 -16.55 0.08
C ALA A 165 17.37 -15.28 -0.07
N VAL A 166 17.85 -14.33 -0.88
CA VAL A 166 17.12 -13.14 -1.31
C VAL A 166 17.01 -13.18 -2.83
N PHE A 167 15.79 -13.13 -3.33
CA PHE A 167 15.49 -12.86 -4.73
C PHE A 167 14.94 -11.44 -4.84
N SER A 168 15.40 -10.67 -5.81
CA SER A 168 14.89 -9.33 -6.08
C SER A 168 14.76 -9.15 -7.59
N GLN A 169 13.57 -8.75 -8.03
CA GLN A 169 13.39 -8.15 -9.34
C GLN A 169 13.45 -6.64 -9.17
N VAL A 170 14.26 -6.01 -10.00
CA VAL A 170 14.52 -4.59 -9.93
C VAL A 170 14.07 -3.97 -11.23
N ASN A 171 13.26 -2.91 -11.14
CA ASN A 171 12.88 -2.15 -12.31
C ASN A 171 14.12 -1.42 -12.89
N VAL A 172 14.08 -1.06 -14.16
CA VAL A 172 15.14 -0.29 -14.82
C VAL A 172 15.06 1.20 -14.49
N ASP A 173 13.88 1.69 -14.14
CA ASP A 173 13.64 3.10 -13.85
C ASP A 173 14.29 3.52 -12.52
N ILE A 174 14.91 4.70 -12.55
CA ILE A 174 15.53 5.31 -11.38
C ILE A 174 14.51 6.19 -10.65
N ILE A 175 14.37 5.93 -9.36
CA ILE A 175 13.59 6.70 -8.40
C ILE A 175 14.47 7.81 -7.82
N SER A 176 13.87 8.99 -7.65
CA SER A 176 14.50 10.12 -6.96
C SER A 176 13.67 10.50 -5.75
N THR A 177 14.31 11.06 -4.74
CA THR A 177 13.62 11.51 -3.52
C THR A 177 12.70 12.69 -3.80
N GLY A 178 11.71 12.91 -2.92
CA GLY A 178 10.80 14.06 -2.98
C GLY A 178 9.76 14.01 -4.11
N ASN A 179 9.60 12.86 -4.78
CA ASN A 179 8.64 12.66 -5.86
C ASN A 179 7.69 11.51 -5.53
N TRP A 180 6.42 11.66 -5.90
CA TRP A 180 5.42 10.60 -5.76
C TRP A 180 5.50 9.59 -6.92
N TYR A 181 5.53 8.31 -6.57
CA TYR A 181 5.51 7.19 -7.50
C TYR A 181 4.34 6.25 -7.18
N HIS A 182 3.78 5.61 -8.21
CA HIS A 182 2.86 4.50 -8.06
C HIS A 182 3.60 3.20 -8.41
N GLY A 183 4.06 2.49 -7.38
CA GLY A 183 4.71 1.19 -7.55
C GLY A 183 3.66 0.09 -7.63
N VAL A 184 3.80 -0.83 -8.60
CA VAL A 184 2.87 -1.93 -8.82
C VAL A 184 3.65 -3.20 -9.15
N VAL A 185 3.25 -4.31 -8.54
CA VAL A 185 3.69 -5.68 -8.86
C VAL A 185 2.46 -6.54 -9.07
N VAL A 186 2.52 -7.43 -10.06
CA VAL A 186 1.47 -8.35 -10.50
C VAL A 186 2.01 -9.76 -10.68
#